data_AF-A0A374JNG1-F1
#
_entry.id   AF-A0A374JNG1-F1
#
_cell.length_a   1.000
_cell.length_b   1.000
_cell.length_c   1.000
_cell.angle_alpha   90.00
_cell.angle_beta   90.00
_cell.angle_gamma   90.00
#
_symmetry.space_group_name_H-M   'P 1'
#
loop_
_entity.id
_entity.type
_entity.pdbx_description
1 polymer ?
#
loop_
_entity_poly.entity_id
_entity_poly.type
_entity_poly.pdbx_seq_one_letter_code
_entity_poly.pdbx_strand_id
1 'polypeptide(L)'
;MDNIFMNVTDKNIAARKVYTKAADTFAYANADCTEKISAADLQDAFIKGMVIVDATGIHFLPVSCEIKKNVATVTYVTTDSTTSTTAKLATVKSE
;
A
#
# COMPACT_ATOMS: atom_id res chain seq x y z
N MET A 1 -2.39 7.88 8.68
CA MET A 1 -1.97 7.92 7.27
C MET A 1 -0.83 8.89 7.10
N ASP A 2 0.38 8.37 6.81
CA ASP A 2 1.54 9.22 6.49
C ASP A 2 1.51 9.68 5.04
N ASN A 3 1.71 10.99 4.83
CA ASN A 3 1.69 11.63 3.52
C ASN A 3 3.12 11.94 3.04
N ILE A 4 3.39 11.69 1.76
CA ILE A 4 4.58 12.15 1.03
C ILE A 4 4.17 13.40 0.24
N PHE A 5 4.94 14.48 0.32
CA PHE A 5 4.67 15.75 -0.39
C PHE A 5 5.66 15.93 -1.54
N MET A 6 5.22 16.53 -2.66
CA MET A 6 6.09 16.72 -3.84
C MET A 6 7.16 17.79 -3.62
N ASN A 7 6.95 18.68 -2.64
CA ASN A 7 7.89 19.70 -2.20
C ASN A 7 7.58 20.06 -0.75
N VAL A 8 8.56 20.45 0.08
CA VAL A 8 8.34 20.79 1.49
C VAL A 8 7.41 22.01 1.66
N THR A 9 7.26 22.80 0.60
CA THR A 9 6.37 23.97 0.48
C THR A 9 5.06 23.70 -0.26
N ASP A 10 4.85 22.51 -0.84
CA ASP A 10 3.65 22.20 -1.64
C ASP A 10 2.53 21.62 -0.77
N LYS A 11 1.35 22.25 -0.85
CA LYS A 11 0.09 21.83 -0.20
C LYS A 11 -0.44 20.46 -0.69
N ASN A 12 0.12 19.91 -1.77
CA ASN A 12 -0.42 18.76 -2.47
C ASN A 12 0.28 17.47 -2.04
N ILE A 13 -0.51 16.51 -1.55
CA ILE A 13 -0.05 15.15 -1.21
C ILE A 13 0.39 14.46 -2.52
N ALA A 14 1.65 14.07 -2.60
CA ALA A 14 2.26 13.37 -3.74
C ALA A 14 2.01 11.87 -3.73
N ALA A 15 2.02 11.28 -2.53
CA ALA A 15 1.65 9.89 -2.34
C ALA A 15 1.26 9.61 -0.89
N ARG A 16 0.42 8.62 -0.64
CA ARG A 16 0.13 8.09 0.70
C ARG A 16 0.87 6.78 0.93
N LYS A 17 1.46 6.62 2.12
CA LYS A 17 2.07 5.35 2.52
C LYS A 17 1.01 4.41 3.09
N VAL A 18 1.03 3.17 2.62
CA VAL A 18 0.22 2.08 3.14
C VAL A 18 1.15 0.98 3.61
N TYR A 19 1.01 0.58 4.87
CA TYR A 19 1.88 -0.40 5.49
C TYR A 19 1.24 -1.78 5.47
N THR A 20 2.08 -2.80 5.42
CA THR A 20 1.65 -4.20 5.36
C THR A 20 2.44 -5.02 6.36
N LYS A 21 1.80 -6.04 6.92
CA LYS A 21 2.40 -6.91 7.93
C LYS A 21 2.53 -8.31 7.35
N ALA A 22 3.69 -8.95 7.46
CA ALA A 22 3.91 -10.28 6.88
C ALA A 22 2.92 -11.36 7.38
N ALA A 23 2.40 -11.19 8.59
CA ALA A 23 1.44 -12.10 9.21
C ALA A 23 -0.02 -11.82 8.83
N ASP A 24 -0.31 -10.72 8.12
CA ASP A 24 -1.67 -10.31 7.81
C ASP A 24 -1.83 -9.89 6.34
N THR A 25 -3.06 -9.93 5.86
CA THR A 25 -3.40 -9.50 4.49
C THR A 25 -3.95 -8.08 4.44
N PHE A 26 -4.15 -7.45 5.60
CA PHE A 26 -4.73 -6.11 5.70
C PHE A 26 -3.72 -4.98 5.42
N ALA A 27 -4.25 -3.88 4.88
CA ALA A 27 -3.57 -2.62 4.68
C ALA A 27 -3.69 -1.72 5.92
N TYR A 28 -2.58 -1.12 6.35
CA TYR A 28 -2.51 -0.27 7.53
C TYR A 28 -2.10 1.17 7.21
N ALA A 29 -2.65 2.11 7.98
CA ALA A 29 -2.46 3.55 7.82
C ALA A 29 -1.18 4.08 8.48
N ASN A 30 -0.53 3.26 9.31
CA ASN A 30 0.62 3.61 10.13
C ASN A 30 1.67 2.48 10.14
N ALA A 31 2.92 2.86 10.41
CA ALA A 31 4.05 1.93 10.45
C ALA A 31 3.89 0.85 11.53
N ASP A 32 3.27 1.18 12.67
CA ASP A 32 3.02 0.22 13.76
C ASP A 32 1.96 -0.83 13.41
N CYS A 33 1.30 -0.71 12.24
CA CYS A 33 0.26 -1.62 11.76
C CYS A 33 -0.87 -1.82 12.79
N THR A 34 -1.30 -0.73 13.43
CA THR A 34 -2.39 -0.74 14.42
C THR A 34 -3.70 -0.22 13.83
N GLU A 35 -3.62 0.67 12.84
CA GLU A 35 -4.78 1.29 12.20
C GLU A 35 -5.03 0.65 10.84
N LYS A 36 -6.07 -0.17 10.73
CA LYS A 36 -6.49 -0.72 9.45
C LYS A 36 -7.15 0.36 8.59
N ILE A 37 -6.99 0.25 7.28
CA ILE A 37 -7.55 1.19 6.31
C ILE A 37 -8.91 0.69 5.81
N SER A 38 -9.88 1.61 5.71
CA SER A 38 -11.19 1.35 5.09
C SER A 38 -11.08 1.21 3.57
N ALA A 39 -12.03 0.52 2.93
CA ALA A 39 -12.01 0.38 1.46
C ALA A 39 -12.00 1.72 0.71
N ALA A 40 -12.74 2.72 1.21
CA ALA A 40 -12.81 4.04 0.61
C ALA A 40 -11.47 4.77 0.70
N ASP A 41 -10.81 4.73 1.87
CA ASP A 41 -9.52 5.39 2.08
C ASP A 41 -8.39 4.71 1.28
N LEU A 42 -8.45 3.38 1.13
CA LEU A 42 -7.47 2.63 0.35
C LEU A 42 -7.60 2.93 -1.15
N GLN A 43 -8.83 3.05 -1.65
CA GLN A 43 -9.08 3.46 -3.03
C GLN A 43 -8.61 4.90 -3.27
N ASP A 44 -8.94 5.83 -2.37
CA ASP A 44 -8.53 7.23 -2.46
C ASP A 44 -7.00 7.36 -2.45
N ALA A 45 -6.32 6.58 -1.61
CA ALA A 45 -4.86 6.50 -1.60
C ALA A 45 -4.32 6.02 -2.95
N PHE A 46 -4.88 4.94 -3.52
CA PHE A 46 -4.46 4.43 -4.83
C PHE A 46 -4.61 5.48 -5.94
N ILE A 47 -5.73 6.21 -5.98
CA ILE A 47 -5.99 7.23 -7.01
C ILE A 47 -5.06 8.45 -6.87
N LYS A 48 -4.75 8.87 -5.63
CA LYS A 48 -3.91 10.04 -5.35
C LYS A 48 -2.41 9.75 -5.39
N GLY A 49 -2.03 8.51 -5.70
CA GLY A 49 -0.66 8.04 -5.59
C GLY A 49 -0.44 7.36 -4.25
N MET A 50 -0.02 6.10 -4.29
CA MET A 50 0.20 5.29 -3.10
C MET A 50 1.55 4.58 -3.20
N VAL A 51 2.19 4.42 -2.05
CA VAL A 51 3.38 3.59 -1.88
C VAL A 51 3.07 2.55 -0.82
N ILE A 52 3.32 1.29 -1.15
CA ILE A 52 3.15 0.19 -0.21
C ILE A 52 4.49 -0.05 0.48
N VAL A 53 4.49 -0.09 1.80
CA VAL A 53 5.66 -0.36 2.63
C VAL A 53 5.50 -1.75 3.24
N ASP A 54 6.43 -2.64 2.97
CA ASP A 54 6.42 -3.96 3.60
C ASP A 54 6.96 -3.95 5.03
N ALA A 55 6.83 -5.08 5.72
CA ALA A 55 7.32 -5.24 7.08
C ALA A 55 8.85 -5.10 7.21
N THR A 56 9.60 -5.16 6.11
CA THR A 56 11.05 -4.95 6.06
C THR A 56 11.42 -3.49 5.73
N GLY A 57 10.42 -2.65 5.46
CA GLY A 57 10.59 -1.23 5.11
C GLY A 57 10.83 -0.99 3.62
N ILE A 58 10.67 -2.00 2.75
CA ILE A 58 10.83 -1.84 1.31
C ILE A 58 9.59 -1.16 0.74
N HIS A 59 9.82 -0.19 -0.15
CA HIS A 59 8.78 0.57 -0.82
C HIS A 59 8.44 -0.03 -2.19
N PHE A 60 7.15 -0.30 -2.40
CA PHE A 60 6.59 -0.84 -3.63
C PHE A 60 5.56 0.11 -4.23
N LEU A 61 5.50 0.13 -5.57
CA LEU A 61 4.43 0.82 -6.29
C LEU A 61 3.27 -0.16 -6.54
N PRO A 62 2.02 0.29 -6.34
CA PRO A 62 0.86 -0.53 -6.61
C PRO A 62 0.62 -0.63 -8.12
N VAL A 63 0.06 -1.76 -8.56
CA VAL A 63 -0.22 -2.05 -9.97
C VAL A 63 -1.71 -1.92 -10.27
N SER A 64 -2.57 -2.43 -9.39
CA SER A 64 -4.02 -2.40 -9.57
C SER A 64 -4.74 -2.30 -8.23
N CYS A 65 -5.95 -1.76 -8.25
CA CYS A 65 -6.87 -1.72 -7.13
C CYS A 65 -8.26 -2.16 -7.61
N GLU A 66 -8.86 -3.14 -6.95
CA GLU A 66 -10.22 -3.63 -7.20
C GLU A 66 -11.06 -3.47 -5.93
N ILE A 67 -12.31 -3.00 -6.07
CA ILE A 67 -13.26 -2.98 -4.95
C ILE A 67 -14.37 -3.97 -5.22
N LYS A 68 -14.56 -4.88 -4.26
CA LYS A 68 -15.61 -5.88 -4.32
C LYS A 68 -16.26 -6.02 -2.96
N LYS A 69 -17.59 -5.91 -2.90
CA LYS A 69 -18.37 -6.03 -1.65
C LYS A 69 -17.82 -5.14 -0.52
N ASN A 70 -17.47 -3.88 -0.81
CA ASN A 70 -16.85 -2.93 0.13
C ASN A 70 -15.48 -3.34 0.68
N VAL A 71 -14.74 -4.22 0.00
CA VAL A 71 -13.33 -4.50 0.30
C VAL A 71 -12.48 -4.05 -0.88
N ALA A 72 -11.54 -3.14 -0.62
CA ALA A 72 -10.55 -2.73 -1.60
C ALA A 72 -9.36 -3.69 -1.55
N THR A 73 -8.94 -4.23 -2.68
CA THR A 73 -7.78 -5.11 -2.82
C THR A 73 -6.79 -4.46 -3.77
N VAL A 74 -5.57 -4.22 -3.29
CA VAL A 74 -4.48 -3.67 -4.09
C VAL A 74 -3.47 -4.75 -4.39
N THR A 75 -3.07 -4.86 -5.65
CA THR A 75 -1.99 -5.74 -6.10
C THR A 75 -0.71 -4.94 -6.33
N TYR A 76 0.43 -5.49 -5.92
CA TYR A 76 1.75 -4.92 -6.14
C TYR A 76 2.78 -6.00 -6.43
N VAL A 77 3.92 -5.60 -7.02
CA VAL A 77 5.00 -6.51 -7.38
C VAL A 77 6.05 -6.52 -6.28
N THR A 78 6.40 -7.71 -5.79
CA THR A 78 7.49 -7.97 -4.85
C THR A 78 8.58 -8.79 -5.55
N THR A 79 9.75 -8.85 -4.94
CA THR A 79 10.81 -9.78 -5.35
C THR A 79 10.49 -11.18 -4.83
N ASP A 80 10.79 -12.21 -5.63
CA ASP A 80 10.87 -13.58 -5.14
C ASP A 80 12.21 -13.78 -4.43
N SER A 81 12.19 -14.28 -3.19
CA SER A 81 13.38 -14.55 -2.40
C SER A 81 14.05 -15.90 -2.74
N THR A 82 13.41 -16.71 -3.58
CA THR A 82 13.85 -18.07 -3.93
C THR A 82 14.45 -18.17 -5.33
N THR A 83 14.00 -17.32 -6.26
CA THR A 83 14.47 -17.31 -7.65
C THR A 83 14.82 -15.90 -8.10
N SER A 84 16.11 -15.69 -8.43
CA SER A 84 16.58 -14.43 -9.00
C SER A 84 15.80 -14.08 -10.28
N THR A 85 15.48 -12.79 -10.46
CA THR A 85 14.79 -12.20 -11.64
C THR A 85 13.29 -12.47 -11.79
N THR A 86 12.63 -13.15 -10.85
CA THR A 86 11.18 -13.40 -10.92
C THR A 86 10.40 -12.35 -10.11
N ALA A 87 9.43 -11.70 -10.76
CA ALA A 87 8.48 -10.81 -10.12
C ALA A 87 7.34 -11.62 -9.49
N LYS A 88 7.08 -11.41 -8.20
CA LYS A 88 5.97 -12.03 -7.48
C LYS A 88 4.86 -11.01 -7.27
N LEU A 89 3.62 -11.39 -7.53
CA LEU A 89 2.46 -10.54 -7.22
C LEU A 89 2.03 -10.79 -5.78
N ALA A 90 1.89 -9.72 -5.00
CA ALA A 90 1.30 -9.73 -3.68
C ALA A 90 0.05 -8.85 -3.65
N THR A 91 -0.84 -9.14 -2.71
CA THR A 91 -2.11 -8.44 -2.56
C THR A 91 -2.31 -8.00 -1.12
N VAL A 92 -2.81 -6.78 -0.94
CA VAL A 92 -3.26 -6.26 0.36
C VAL A 92 -4.70 -5.84 0.26
N LYS A 93 -5.47 -5.99 1.33
CA LYS A 93 -6.90 -5.66 1.36
C LYS A 93 -7.25 -4.68 2.46
N SER A 94 -8.32 -3.91 2.27
CA SER A 94 -8.93 -3.13 3.35
C SER A 94 -9.59 -4.03 4.39
N GLU A 95 -9.92 -3.46 5.54
CA GLU A 95 -10.88 -4.09 6.46
C GLU A 95 -12.26 -4.30 5.81
#